data_AF-A0A8T2WN72-F1
#
_entry.id   AF-A0A8T2WN72-F1
#
_cell.length_a   1.000
_cell.length_b   1.000
_cell.length_c   1.000
_cell.angle_alpha   90.00
_cell.angle_beta   90.00
_cell.angle_gamma   90.00
#
_symmetry.space_group_name_H-M   'P 1'
#
loop_
_entity.id
_entity.type
_entity.pdbx_description
1 polymer ?
#
loop_
_entity_poly.entity_id
_entity_poly.type
_entity_poly.pdbx_seq_one_letter_code
_entity_poly.pdbx_strand_id
1 'polypeptide(L)'
;MSRFSYLSLFPCFLLFAHFFTLSNAATFEIRNQCAYTVWAAAVPGGGRRLDRGQSWTITANAGTTQARIWGRTKCNFDGAGRGTCETGDCNGLLQCQAFGKPPYTLAEYALNQFNNLDFFDISLVDGFNVLMDFSPVSGNCRGIRCAADINGQCPNPLRASGGCNNPCTVFKTDQYCQSYHRLVIWRRVELKFIYKSAWNCSGHGAGIGLLSTLA
;
A
#
# COMPACT_ATOMS: atom_id res chain seq x y z
N MET A 1 34.11 9.05 70.20
CA MET A 1 33.58 7.99 69.31
C MET A 1 32.20 7.66 69.87
N SER A 2 31.06 7.91 69.25
CA SER A 2 30.71 7.93 67.82
C SER A 2 29.42 8.75 67.66
N ARG A 3 29.29 9.55 66.59
CA ARG A 3 28.09 10.34 66.30
C ARG A 3 27.02 9.44 65.66
N PHE A 4 25.78 9.59 66.13
CA PHE A 4 24.58 9.11 65.45
C PHE A 4 24.33 9.96 64.19
N SER A 5 24.09 9.30 63.06
CA SER A 5 23.60 9.92 61.83
C SER A 5 22.40 9.12 61.33
N TYR A 6 21.20 9.69 61.46
CA TYR A 6 19.99 9.27 60.76
C TYR A 6 19.58 10.38 59.78
N LEU A 7 18.87 9.99 58.71
CA LEU A 7 18.33 10.77 57.58
C LEU A 7 19.34 10.89 56.41
N SER A 8 19.12 10.32 55.22
CA SER A 8 17.92 10.43 54.39
C SER A 8 17.76 9.21 53.47
N LEU A 9 16.59 8.57 53.54
CA LEU A 9 16.07 7.65 52.52
C LEU A 9 15.41 8.48 51.39
N PHE A 10 15.60 8.05 50.13
CA PHE A 10 15.00 8.54 48.87
C PHE A 10 15.46 9.93 48.34
N PRO A 11 15.72 10.11 47.01
CA PRO A 11 15.22 9.32 45.88
C PRO A 11 16.33 8.97 44.84
N CYS A 12 16.89 7.76 44.90
CA CYS A 12 17.54 7.16 43.73
C CYS A 12 16.46 6.54 42.81
N PHE A 13 15.45 7.34 42.44
CA PHE A 13 14.29 6.86 41.66
C PHE A 13 13.93 7.77 40.48
N LEU A 14 14.71 8.81 40.17
CA LEU A 14 14.31 9.79 39.14
C LEU A 14 15.44 10.19 38.19
N LEU A 15 16.08 9.21 37.57
CA LEU A 15 16.84 9.42 36.32
C LEU A 15 16.49 8.34 35.29
N PHE A 16 15.21 7.97 35.17
CA PHE A 16 14.72 7.43 33.90
C PHE A 16 14.48 8.63 32.98
N ALA A 17 15.57 9.19 32.47
CA ALA A 17 15.52 10.16 31.39
C ALA A 17 14.82 9.45 30.22
N HIS A 18 13.52 9.71 30.09
CA HIS A 18 12.77 9.30 28.92
C HIS A 18 13.40 10.08 27.77
N PHE A 19 14.24 9.40 26.99
CA PHE A 19 14.55 9.83 25.64
C PHE A 19 13.21 9.89 24.91
N PHE A 20 12.56 11.05 24.93
CA PHE A 20 11.44 11.34 24.05
C PHE A 20 12.04 11.36 22.65
N THR A 21 12.05 10.21 21.99
CA THR A 21 12.26 10.15 20.56
C THR A 21 11.07 10.90 19.95
N LEU A 22 11.35 12.07 19.37
CA LEU A 22 10.39 12.77 18.52
C LEU A 22 10.09 11.84 17.33
N SER A 23 9.01 11.08 17.46
CA SER A 23 8.42 10.28 16.39
C SER A 23 7.86 11.25 15.36
N ASN A 24 8.52 11.39 14.21
CA ASN A 24 7.97 12.13 13.08
C ASN A 24 6.86 11.28 12.45
N ALA A 25 5.60 11.63 12.70
CA ALA A 25 4.47 11.03 12.01
C ALA A 25 4.49 11.44 10.53
N ALA A 26 4.29 10.48 9.61
CA ALA A 26 4.09 10.77 8.20
C ALA A 26 2.62 11.12 7.94
N THR A 27 2.39 12.04 7.00
CA THR A 27 1.05 12.43 6.55
C THR A 27 0.85 11.98 5.12
N PHE A 28 -0.26 11.28 4.87
CA PHE A 28 -0.65 10.83 3.54
C PHE A 28 -1.91 11.58 3.10
N GLU A 29 -1.83 12.28 1.97
CA GLU A 29 -3.01 12.82 1.29
C GLU A 29 -3.47 11.84 0.21
N ILE A 30 -4.61 11.20 0.44
CA ILE A 30 -5.23 10.26 -0.49
C ILE A 30 -6.23 11.02 -1.33
N ARG A 31 -5.93 11.22 -2.62
CA ARG A 31 -6.77 12.01 -3.52
C ARG A 31 -7.42 11.15 -4.59
N ASN A 32 -8.74 11.29 -4.77
CA ASN A 32 -9.43 10.66 -5.88
C ASN A 32 -9.42 11.57 -7.11
N GLN A 33 -8.68 11.20 -8.14
CA GLN A 33 -8.70 11.88 -9.45
C GLN A 33 -9.48 11.12 -10.52
N CYS A 34 -10.03 9.95 -10.19
CA CYS A 34 -10.83 9.15 -11.11
C CYS A 34 -12.12 9.90 -11.50
N ALA A 35 -12.67 9.55 -12.65
CA ALA A 35 -13.96 10.08 -13.11
C ALA A 35 -15.18 9.53 -12.33
N TYR A 36 -14.94 8.68 -11.34
CA TYR A 36 -15.95 7.97 -10.54
C TYR A 36 -15.60 8.00 -9.06
N THR A 37 -16.59 7.76 -8.20
CA THR A 37 -16.41 7.67 -6.74
C THR A 37 -15.57 6.44 -6.39
N VAL A 38 -14.61 6.63 -5.47
CA VAL A 38 -13.80 5.57 -4.87
C VAL A 38 -13.99 5.63 -3.36
N TRP A 39 -14.05 4.48 -2.71
CA TRP A 39 -14.00 4.40 -1.25
C TRP A 39 -12.58 4.05 -0.87
N ALA A 40 -11.78 5.08 -0.58
CA ALA A 40 -10.43 4.88 -0.07
C ALA A 40 -10.46 4.05 1.22
N ALA A 41 -9.43 3.24 1.39
CA ALA A 41 -9.24 2.38 2.53
C ALA A 41 -7.77 2.41 2.94
N ALA A 42 -7.52 2.34 4.24
CA ALA A 42 -6.20 2.31 4.80
C ALA A 42 -6.16 1.42 6.04
N VAL A 43 -5.12 0.60 6.17
CA VAL A 43 -4.83 -0.15 7.39
C VAL A 43 -3.37 0.11 7.75
N PRO A 44 -3.08 0.83 8.85
CA PRO A 44 -4.05 1.54 9.71
C PRO A 44 -4.67 2.76 9.00
N GLY A 45 -5.88 3.18 9.43
CA GLY A 45 -6.49 4.45 9.00
C GLY A 45 -8.01 4.40 8.80
N GLY A 46 -8.58 3.25 8.47
CA GLY A 46 -10.01 3.09 8.24
C GLY A 46 -10.41 3.24 6.78
N GLY A 47 -11.43 4.05 6.48
CA GLY A 47 -11.83 4.30 5.10
C GLY A 47 -12.75 5.50 4.92
N ARG A 48 -12.81 6.01 3.69
CA ARG A 48 -13.59 7.21 3.36
C ARG A 48 -14.10 7.17 1.93
N ARG A 49 -15.36 7.55 1.73
CA ARG A 49 -15.92 7.82 0.41
C ARG A 49 -15.31 9.10 -0.15
N LEU A 50 -14.74 9.02 -1.36
CA LEU A 50 -14.15 10.13 -2.09
C LEU A 50 -14.78 10.24 -3.47
N ASP A 51 -15.51 11.33 -3.70
CA ASP A 51 -15.89 11.73 -5.05
C ASP A 51 -14.69 12.32 -5.81
N ARG A 52 -14.87 12.51 -7.12
CA ARG A 52 -13.84 13.10 -7.97
C ARG A 52 -13.36 14.44 -7.39
N GLY A 53 -12.05 14.57 -7.25
CA GLY A 53 -11.38 15.76 -6.75
C GLY A 53 -11.28 15.85 -5.24
N GLN A 54 -11.97 15.00 -4.48
CA GLN A 54 -11.89 14.97 -3.02
C GLN A 54 -10.61 14.29 -2.53
N SER A 55 -10.14 14.72 -1.36
CA SER A 55 -8.99 14.16 -0.67
C SER A 55 -9.34 13.69 0.74
N TRP A 56 -8.55 12.76 1.26
CA TRP A 56 -8.56 12.29 2.63
C TRP A 56 -7.14 12.27 3.18
N THR A 57 -6.91 12.99 4.27
CA THR A 57 -5.63 12.96 4.97
C THR A 57 -5.66 11.94 6.09
N ILE A 58 -4.64 11.09 6.14
CA ILE A 58 -4.35 10.21 7.29
C ILE A 58 -2.93 10.46 7.80
N THR A 59 -2.72 10.18 9.07
CA THR A 59 -1.40 10.25 9.71
C THR A 59 -0.99 8.86 10.17
N ALA A 60 0.27 8.48 9.94
CA ALA A 60 0.84 7.25 10.44
C ALA A 60 2.08 7.55 11.27
N ASN A 61 2.19 6.89 12.42
CA ASN A 61 3.31 7.09 13.33
C ASN A 61 4.60 6.51 12.74
N ALA A 62 5.75 7.08 13.09
CA ALA A 62 7.04 6.45 12.82
C ALA A 62 7.05 5.01 13.38
N GLY A 63 7.66 4.07 12.64
CA GLY A 63 7.67 2.66 13.00
C GLY A 63 6.45 1.86 12.53
N THR A 64 5.46 2.49 11.89
CA THR A 64 4.34 1.77 11.24
C THR A 64 4.90 0.78 10.20
N THR A 65 4.45 -0.47 10.23
CA THR A 65 4.84 -1.52 9.28
C THR A 65 3.62 -2.21 8.67
N GLN A 66 3.82 -2.91 7.55
CA GLN A 66 2.77 -3.67 6.85
C GLN A 66 1.53 -2.83 6.54
N ALA A 67 1.71 -1.52 6.34
CA ALA A 67 0.60 -0.62 6.14
C ALA A 67 0.20 -0.58 4.67
N ARG A 68 -1.11 -0.44 4.44
CA ARG A 68 -1.70 -0.53 3.11
C ARG A 68 -2.71 0.59 2.91
N ILE A 69 -2.69 1.18 1.72
CA ILE A 69 -3.72 2.10 1.22
C ILE A 69 -4.21 1.56 -0.12
N TRP A 70 -5.53 1.53 -0.34
CA TRP A 70 -6.12 1.11 -1.60
C TRP A 70 -7.45 1.80 -1.89
N GLY A 71 -7.87 1.74 -3.16
CA GLY A 71 -9.18 2.20 -3.60
C GLY A 71 -10.18 1.04 -3.70
N ARG A 72 -11.40 1.24 -3.21
CA ARG A 72 -12.52 0.30 -3.38
C ARG A 72 -13.55 0.87 -4.35
N THR A 73 -14.14 0.02 -5.19
CA THR A 73 -15.09 0.44 -6.23
C THR A 73 -16.50 -0.12 -6.00
N LYS A 74 -17.49 0.63 -6.51
CA LYS A 74 -18.92 0.30 -6.49
C LYS A 74 -19.39 -0.20 -5.13
N CYS A 75 -19.08 0.57 -4.08
CA CYS A 75 -19.51 0.22 -2.73
C CYS A 75 -20.92 0.74 -2.44
N ASN A 76 -21.63 0.03 -1.58
CA ASN A 76 -22.86 0.49 -0.97
C ASN A 76 -22.79 0.21 0.53
N PHE A 77 -22.97 1.25 1.35
CA PHE A 77 -22.93 1.16 2.81
C PHE A 77 -24.21 1.77 3.40
N ASP A 78 -24.68 1.18 4.50
CA ASP A 78 -25.75 1.73 5.32
C ASP A 78 -25.24 2.90 6.19
N GLY A 79 -26.15 3.51 6.96
CA GLY A 79 -25.82 4.61 7.87
C GLY A 79 -24.88 4.23 9.02
N ALA A 80 -24.70 2.93 9.29
CA ALA A 80 -23.75 2.41 10.27
C ALA A 80 -22.39 2.06 9.63
N GLY A 81 -22.21 2.32 8.33
CA GLY A 81 -20.99 2.01 7.59
C GLY A 81 -20.80 0.53 7.29
N ARG A 82 -21.88 -0.27 7.25
CA ARG A 82 -21.85 -1.69 6.87
C ARG A 82 -22.44 -1.91 5.48
N GLY A 83 -21.87 -2.83 4.72
CA GLY A 83 -22.28 -3.03 3.33
C GLY A 83 -21.28 -3.86 2.55
N THR A 84 -21.11 -3.57 1.27
CA THR A 84 -20.19 -4.30 0.40
C THR A 84 -19.57 -3.41 -0.67
N CYS A 85 -18.38 -3.77 -1.14
CA CYS A 85 -17.73 -3.25 -2.34
C CYS A 85 -17.56 -4.34 -3.40
N GLU A 86 -17.57 -3.95 -4.69
CA GLU A 86 -17.27 -4.88 -5.78
C GLU A 86 -15.79 -5.30 -5.77
N THR A 87 -14.88 -4.35 -5.50
CA THR A 87 -13.45 -4.61 -5.38
C THR A 87 -12.89 -4.04 -4.08
N GLY A 88 -11.90 -4.72 -3.49
CA GLY A 88 -11.19 -4.27 -2.30
C GLY A 88 -12.03 -4.23 -1.02
N ASP A 89 -13.17 -4.92 -0.96
CA ASP A 89 -14.02 -4.98 0.23
C ASP A 89 -13.26 -5.49 1.45
N CYS A 90 -13.43 -4.84 2.60
CA CYS A 90 -12.71 -5.14 3.84
C CYS A 90 -13.67 -5.62 4.94
N ASN A 91 -14.27 -6.79 4.70
CA ASN A 91 -15.28 -7.42 5.56
C ASN A 91 -16.57 -6.58 5.69
N GLY A 92 -16.96 -5.92 4.61
CA GLY A 92 -18.19 -5.14 4.53
C GLY A 92 -18.20 -3.87 5.38
N LEU A 93 -17.04 -3.36 5.77
CA LEU A 93 -16.93 -2.16 6.60
C LEU A 93 -16.48 -0.94 5.77
N LEU A 94 -17.12 0.21 5.99
CA LEU A 94 -16.62 1.49 5.48
C LEU A 94 -15.26 1.82 6.10
N GLN A 95 -15.15 1.65 7.42
CA GLN A 95 -13.91 1.82 8.19
C GLN A 95 -13.15 0.49 8.25
N CYS A 96 -12.20 0.29 7.33
CA CYS A 96 -11.45 -0.96 7.26
C CYS A 96 -10.61 -1.21 8.52
N GLN A 97 -10.70 -2.42 9.05
CA GLN A 97 -9.87 -2.92 10.15
C GLN A 97 -9.00 -4.12 9.72
N ALA A 98 -9.20 -4.59 8.48
CA ALA A 98 -8.48 -5.69 7.86
C ALA A 98 -8.21 -5.32 6.39
N PHE A 99 -7.30 -6.06 5.76
CA PHE A 99 -7.01 -5.89 4.35
C PHE A 99 -8.23 -6.27 3.48
N GLY A 100 -8.25 -5.73 2.26
CA GLY A 100 -9.35 -5.95 1.34
C GLY A 100 -9.36 -7.35 0.72
N LYS A 101 -10.43 -7.66 0.00
CA LYS A 101 -10.54 -8.84 -0.87
C LYS A 101 -10.09 -8.48 -2.29
N PRO A 102 -9.13 -9.22 -2.88
CA PRO A 102 -8.69 -9.02 -4.27
C PRO A 102 -9.84 -9.05 -5.31
N PRO A 103 -9.71 -8.35 -6.44
CA PRO A 103 -8.53 -7.59 -6.85
C PRO A 103 -8.51 -6.15 -6.32
N TYR A 104 -7.35 -5.65 -5.93
CA TYR A 104 -7.14 -4.21 -5.69
C TYR A 104 -5.66 -3.81 -5.82
N THR A 105 -5.42 -2.61 -6.35
CA THR A 105 -4.09 -2.01 -6.42
C THR A 105 -3.66 -1.52 -5.04
N LEU A 106 -2.46 -1.89 -4.59
CA LEU A 106 -1.93 -1.54 -3.27
C LEU A 106 -0.91 -0.43 -3.34
N ALA A 107 -1.00 0.53 -2.41
CA ALA A 107 0.14 1.29 -1.93
C ALA A 107 0.55 0.68 -0.58
N GLU A 108 1.75 0.08 -0.53
CA GLU A 108 2.31 -0.49 0.70
C GLU A 108 3.38 0.45 1.26
N TYR A 109 3.44 0.58 2.58
CA TYR A 109 4.49 1.39 3.22
C TYR A 109 4.90 0.86 4.61
N ALA A 110 6.14 1.18 4.97
CA ALA A 110 6.72 0.99 6.29
C ALA A 110 7.62 2.19 6.63
N LEU A 111 7.39 2.84 7.77
CA LEU A 111 7.99 4.14 8.11
C LEU A 111 9.09 4.00 9.15
N ASN A 112 10.16 4.77 9.03
CA ASN A 112 11.29 4.81 9.96
C ASN A 112 11.85 3.41 10.27
N GLN A 113 12.21 2.68 9.22
CA GLN A 113 12.74 1.32 9.28
C GLN A 113 14.27 1.35 9.39
N PHE A 114 14.95 0.42 8.73
CA PHE A 114 16.42 0.36 8.71
C PHE A 114 17.02 1.70 8.26
N ASN A 115 18.03 2.20 9.01
CA ASN A 115 18.68 3.50 8.78
C ASN A 115 17.73 4.72 8.76
N ASN A 116 16.62 4.68 9.50
CA ASN A 116 15.60 5.73 9.52
C ASN A 116 15.01 6.03 8.13
N LEU A 117 14.96 5.02 7.26
CA LEU A 117 14.39 5.14 5.93
C LEU A 117 12.95 4.64 5.91
N ASP A 118 12.14 5.31 5.10
CA ASP A 118 10.80 4.85 4.74
C ASP A 118 10.89 3.95 3.51
N PHE A 119 10.15 2.86 3.53
CA PHE A 119 9.99 1.94 2.40
C PHE A 119 8.57 2.00 1.93
N PHE A 120 8.36 2.15 0.63
CA PHE A 120 7.05 2.16 0.04
C PHE A 120 7.08 1.64 -1.39
N ASP A 121 5.97 1.03 -1.82
CA ASP A 121 5.83 0.48 -3.16
C ASP A 121 4.37 0.50 -3.61
N ILE A 122 4.17 0.25 -4.91
CA ILE A 122 2.87 -0.13 -5.45
C ILE A 122 2.93 -1.62 -5.76
N SER A 123 2.01 -2.38 -5.17
CA SER A 123 1.95 -3.83 -5.30
C SER A 123 0.70 -4.28 -6.05
N LEU A 124 0.89 -5.25 -6.95
CA LEU A 124 -0.18 -5.93 -7.69
C LEU A 124 -0.27 -7.42 -7.29
N VAL A 125 0.31 -7.79 -6.13
CA VAL A 125 0.24 -9.16 -5.61
C VAL A 125 -1.20 -9.57 -5.32
N ASP A 126 -2.04 -8.60 -4.95
CA ASP A 126 -3.47 -8.74 -4.70
C ASP A 126 -4.31 -8.27 -5.91
N GLY A 127 -3.70 -8.17 -7.10
CA GLY A 127 -4.36 -7.78 -8.34
C GLY A 127 -4.37 -6.28 -8.60
N PHE A 128 -5.27 -5.84 -9.48
CA PHE A 128 -5.42 -4.46 -9.92
C PHE A 128 -6.89 -4.10 -10.08
N ASN A 129 -7.28 -2.89 -9.70
CA ASN A 129 -8.64 -2.37 -9.93
C ASN A 129 -8.64 -0.90 -10.37
N VAL A 130 -7.86 -0.06 -9.69
CA VAL A 130 -7.80 1.40 -9.89
C VAL A 130 -6.36 1.80 -10.16
N LEU A 131 -6.15 2.75 -11.08
CA LEU A 131 -4.84 3.34 -11.34
C LEU A 131 -4.34 4.05 -10.09
N MET A 132 -3.04 3.98 -9.84
CA MET A 132 -2.45 4.55 -8.63
C MET A 132 -1.16 5.30 -8.92
N ASP A 133 -1.02 6.45 -8.27
CA ASP A 133 0.22 7.21 -8.15
C ASP A 133 0.50 7.32 -6.65
N PHE A 134 1.69 6.88 -6.24
CA PHE A 134 2.16 6.97 -4.88
C PHE A 134 3.49 7.74 -4.88
N SER A 135 3.36 9.05 -4.69
CA SER A 135 4.47 9.99 -4.77
C SER A 135 4.63 10.74 -3.45
N PRO A 136 5.87 10.93 -2.99
CA PRO A 136 6.14 11.80 -1.86
C PRO A 136 5.83 13.26 -2.25
N VAL A 137 5.14 13.99 -1.36
CA VAL A 137 4.88 15.43 -1.53
C VAL A 137 6.07 16.30 -1.11
N SER A 138 7.02 15.71 -0.38
CA SER A 138 8.22 16.36 0.15
C SER A 138 9.38 15.38 0.21
N GLY A 139 10.61 15.90 0.14
CA GLY A 139 11.84 15.08 0.12
C GLY A 139 12.31 14.73 -1.29
N ASN A 140 13.51 14.15 -1.39
CA ASN A 140 14.17 13.84 -2.67
C ASN A 140 13.86 12.43 -3.20
N CYS A 141 12.75 11.83 -2.75
CA CYS A 141 12.36 10.49 -3.15
C CYS A 141 11.55 10.52 -4.45
N ARG A 142 11.72 9.50 -5.28
CA ARG A 142 10.98 9.33 -6.53
C ARG A 142 9.64 8.68 -6.26
N GLY A 143 8.57 9.22 -6.83
CA GLY A 143 7.26 8.57 -6.83
C GLY A 143 7.15 7.34 -7.72
N ILE A 144 6.14 6.51 -7.44
CA ILE A 144 5.84 5.26 -8.13
C ILE A 144 4.46 5.40 -8.76
N ARG A 145 4.29 4.96 -10.01
CA ARG A 145 3.01 5.11 -10.72
C ARG A 145 2.65 3.84 -11.49
N CYS A 146 1.44 3.35 -11.28
CA CYS A 146 0.81 2.28 -12.04
C CYS A 146 -0.41 2.86 -12.77
N ALA A 147 -0.22 3.24 -14.04
CA ALA A 147 -1.21 3.97 -14.84
C ALA A 147 -1.55 3.32 -16.20
N ALA A 148 -1.12 2.07 -16.42
CA ALA A 148 -1.53 1.31 -17.60
C ALA A 148 -2.97 0.81 -17.46
N ASP A 149 -3.68 0.64 -18.58
CA ASP A 149 -5.02 0.04 -18.60
C ASP A 149 -4.95 -1.50 -18.43
N ILE A 150 -4.66 -1.92 -17.21
CA ILE A 150 -4.56 -3.34 -16.84
C ILE A 150 -5.93 -4.02 -16.90
N ASN A 151 -7.01 -3.31 -16.57
CA ASN A 151 -8.36 -3.86 -16.62
C ASN A 151 -8.77 -4.20 -18.06
N GLY A 152 -8.56 -3.27 -19.01
CA GLY A 152 -8.87 -3.49 -20.43
C GLY A 152 -8.02 -4.59 -21.05
N GLN A 153 -6.76 -4.71 -20.63
CA GLN A 153 -5.80 -5.71 -21.12
C GLN A 153 -5.78 -7.01 -20.31
N CYS A 154 -6.65 -7.15 -19.31
CA CYS A 154 -6.61 -8.28 -18.40
C CYS A 154 -6.85 -9.60 -19.15
N PRO A 155 -5.95 -10.60 -19.04
CA PRO A 155 -6.17 -11.91 -19.63
C PRO A 155 -7.43 -12.57 -19.09
N ASN A 156 -8.18 -13.28 -19.95
CA ASN A 156 -9.46 -13.90 -19.56
C ASN A 156 -9.42 -14.73 -18.27
N PRO A 157 -8.39 -15.57 -18.01
CA PRO A 157 -8.33 -16.35 -16.76
C PRO A 157 -8.19 -15.50 -15.49
N LEU A 158 -7.76 -14.26 -15.61
CA LEU A 158 -7.49 -13.35 -14.48
C LEU A 158 -8.55 -12.27 -14.33
N ARG A 159 -9.49 -12.15 -15.27
CA ARG A 159 -10.55 -11.13 -15.20
C ARG A 159 -11.44 -11.35 -13.98
N ALA A 160 -11.74 -10.26 -13.28
CA ALA A 160 -12.72 -10.20 -12.22
C ALA A 160 -13.70 -9.04 -12.48
N SER A 161 -14.82 -8.99 -11.76
CA SER A 161 -15.68 -7.80 -11.83
C SER A 161 -14.91 -6.59 -11.30
N GLY A 162 -14.81 -5.54 -12.11
CA GLY A 162 -14.16 -4.28 -11.73
C GLY A 162 -12.63 -4.33 -11.61
N GLY A 163 -11.97 -5.43 -11.98
CA GLY A 163 -10.53 -5.56 -11.80
C GLY A 163 -9.89 -6.74 -12.53
N CYS A 164 -8.58 -6.89 -12.31
CA CYS A 164 -7.77 -7.99 -12.80
C CYS A 164 -7.06 -8.67 -11.62
N ASN A 165 -7.33 -9.94 -11.39
CA ASN A 165 -6.69 -10.72 -10.34
C ASN A 165 -5.22 -10.98 -10.65
N ASN A 166 -4.46 -11.17 -9.59
CA ASN A 166 -3.15 -11.78 -9.69
C ASN A 166 -3.27 -13.30 -9.94
N PRO A 167 -2.36 -13.93 -10.70
CA PRO A 167 -2.32 -15.38 -10.88
C PRO A 167 -2.34 -16.19 -9.57
N CYS A 168 -1.67 -15.75 -8.50
CA CYS A 168 -1.70 -16.46 -7.22
C CYS A 168 -3.12 -16.50 -6.64
N THR A 169 -3.88 -15.40 -6.73
CA THR A 169 -5.27 -15.32 -6.28
C THR A 169 -6.17 -16.35 -6.99
N VAL A 170 -5.93 -16.58 -8.28
CA VAL A 170 -6.75 -17.46 -9.12
C VAL A 170 -6.29 -18.92 -9.03
N PHE A 171 -5.00 -19.17 -9.28
CA PHE A 171 -4.47 -20.51 -9.48
C PHE A 171 -3.97 -21.16 -8.18
N LYS A 172 -3.58 -20.38 -7.18
CA LYS A 172 -3.16 -20.86 -5.85
C LYS A 172 -2.05 -21.92 -5.87
N THR A 173 -1.15 -21.85 -6.86
CA THR A 173 0.01 -22.76 -6.95
C THR A 173 1.27 -22.08 -6.43
N ASP A 174 2.21 -22.87 -5.94
CA ASP A 174 3.50 -22.39 -5.45
C ASP A 174 4.27 -21.57 -6.48
N GLN A 175 4.20 -21.96 -7.75
CA GLN A 175 4.81 -21.22 -8.85
C GLN A 175 4.33 -19.75 -8.88
N TYR A 176 3.03 -19.53 -8.71
CA TYR A 176 2.46 -18.19 -8.72
C TYR A 176 2.57 -17.51 -7.36
N CYS A 177 2.45 -18.22 -6.24
CA CYS A 177 2.39 -17.60 -4.91
C CYS A 177 3.76 -17.41 -4.23
N GLN A 178 4.74 -18.27 -4.49
CA GLN A 178 6.07 -18.19 -3.86
C GLN A 178 7.04 -17.29 -4.64
N SER A 179 6.72 -16.96 -5.89
CA SER A 179 7.51 -16.00 -6.68
C SER A 179 7.49 -14.58 -6.10
N TYR A 180 6.58 -14.28 -5.17
CA TYR A 180 6.50 -13.00 -4.46
C TYR A 180 7.41 -12.89 -3.23
N HIS A 181 7.93 -14.01 -2.68
CA HIS A 181 8.89 -13.98 -1.55
C HIS A 181 10.35 -13.84 -2.00
N ARG A 182 10.63 -13.85 -3.31
CA ARG A 182 12.00 -13.76 -3.84
C ARG A 182 12.23 -12.43 -4.57
N LEU A 183 12.13 -11.32 -3.84
CA LEU A 183 12.86 -10.09 -4.15
C LEU A 183 14.16 -10.02 -3.34
N VAL A 184 14.98 -11.08 -3.46
CA VAL A 184 16.44 -10.94 -3.47
C VAL A 184 16.84 -11.34 -4.88
N ILE A 185 17.28 -10.36 -5.67
CA ILE A 185 17.73 -10.53 -7.06
C ILE A 185 18.76 -11.66 -7.11
N TRP A 186 18.46 -12.79 -7.77
CA TRP A 186 19.43 -13.59 -8.54
C TRP A 186 18.71 -14.41 -9.62
N ARG A 187 19.45 -14.62 -10.72
CA ARG A 187 19.03 -14.89 -12.11
C ARG A 187 18.19 -16.15 -12.41
N ARG A 188 17.46 -16.00 -13.53
CA ARG A 188 17.21 -16.91 -14.68
C ARG A 188 16.43 -18.20 -14.42
N VAL A 189 15.11 -18.16 -14.68
CA VAL A 189 14.40 -19.18 -15.47
C VAL A 189 13.35 -18.47 -16.33
N GLU A 190 13.37 -18.77 -17.63
CA GLU A 190 12.40 -18.34 -18.62
C GLU A 190 11.04 -19.01 -18.37
N LEU A 191 10.01 -18.20 -18.12
CA LEU A 191 8.64 -18.50 -18.52
C LEU A 191 8.00 -17.18 -18.96
N LYS A 192 7.69 -17.09 -20.25
CA LYS A 192 6.94 -16.01 -20.90
C LYS A 192 5.52 -15.99 -20.31
N PHE A 193 5.31 -15.05 -19.40
CA PHE A 193 4.10 -14.24 -19.09
C PHE A 193 4.27 -13.76 -17.66
N ILE A 194 5.25 -12.87 -17.50
CA ILE A 194 5.56 -12.24 -16.23
C ILE A 194 5.03 -10.81 -16.34
N TYR A 195 3.90 -10.52 -15.67
CA TYR A 195 3.68 -9.19 -15.13
C TYR A 195 4.82 -8.96 -14.12
N LYS A 196 6.00 -8.64 -14.66
CA LYS A 196 7.22 -8.50 -13.88
C LYS A 196 6.96 -7.31 -12.98
N SER A 197 7.00 -7.60 -11.68
CA SER A 197 7.08 -6.71 -10.52
C SER A 197 8.33 -5.80 -10.58
N ALA A 198 8.67 -5.30 -11.77
CA ALA A 198 9.79 -4.42 -12.10
C ALA A 198 9.70 -3.91 -13.56
N TRP A 199 8.52 -3.71 -14.15
CA TRP A 199 8.40 -3.01 -15.44
C TRP A 199 8.25 -1.50 -15.21
N ASN A 200 9.36 -0.79 -15.35
CA ASN A 200 9.49 0.65 -15.59
C ASN A 200 8.46 1.56 -14.88
N CYS A 201 8.58 1.69 -13.56
CA CYS A 201 8.29 2.96 -12.89
C CYS A 201 9.45 3.94 -13.14
N SER A 202 9.75 4.19 -14.42
CA SER A 202 10.73 5.17 -14.86
C SER A 202 10.02 6.22 -15.71
N GLY A 203 9.64 7.32 -15.07
CA GLY A 203 9.53 8.60 -15.76
C GLY A 203 10.78 8.85 -16.58
N HIS A 204 10.62 8.69 -17.90
CA HIS A 204 11.28 9.41 -18.98
C HIS A 204 10.45 9.11 -20.23
N GLY A 205 9.94 10.15 -20.88
CA GLY A 205 9.33 10.00 -22.20
C GLY A 205 10.37 9.49 -23.21
N ALA A 206 9.99 8.51 -24.00
CA ALA A 206 10.65 8.18 -25.26
C ALA A 206 9.69 7.41 -26.17
N GLY A 207 9.30 8.05 -27.27
CA GLY A 207 9.33 7.45 -28.61
C GLY A 207 8.30 6.38 -28.95
N ILE A 208 7.40 6.76 -29.87
CA ILE A 208 6.71 5.86 -30.81
C ILE A 208 7.73 4.93 -31.48
N GLY A 209 7.44 3.64 -31.52
CA GLY A 209 8.19 2.63 -32.28
C GLY A 209 7.24 1.57 -32.83
N LEU A 210 6.77 1.80 -34.05
CA LEU A 210 6.22 0.79 -34.95
C LEU A 210 7.22 -0.37 -35.13
N LEU A 211 6.69 -1.58 -35.33
CA LEU A 211 7.16 -2.67 -36.23
C LEU A 211 6.30 -3.90 -35.87
N SER A 212 5.20 -4.19 -36.56
CA SER A 212 5.10 -4.93 -37.83
C SER A 212 5.89 -6.25 -37.88
N THR A 213 5.13 -7.32 -38.14
CA THR A 213 5.50 -8.62 -38.76
C THR A 213 6.44 -9.57 -38.02
N LEU A 214 5.96 -10.76 -37.68
CA LEU A 214 6.15 -12.01 -38.46
C LEU A 214 5.73 -13.24 -37.64
N ALA A 215 4.98 -14.12 -38.31
CA ALA A 215 4.74 -15.57 -38.09
C ALA A 215 4.18 -16.03 -36.73
#